data_AF-A0A2J5N9L8-F1
#
_entry.id   AF-A0A2J5N9L8-F1
#
_cell.length_a   1.000
_cell.length_b   1.000
_cell.length_c   1.000
_cell.angle_alpha   90.00
_cell.angle_beta   90.00
_cell.angle_gamma   90.00
#
_symmetry.space_group_name_H-M   'P 1'
#
loop_
_entity.id
_entity.type
_entity.pdbx_description
1 polymer ?
#
loop_
_entity_poly.entity_id
_entity_poly.type
_entity_poly.pdbx_seq_one_letter_code
_entity_poly.pdbx_strand_id
1 'polypeptide(L)'
;FSALFFFIPFALMMAEMGAAYRKEEGGIYSWMNHSVGPRFAFMGAFMWFSSYVVWMVSTAAKIWVPFSTFLFGADKTQSWALAGLTSTQTVGILAACWMLLVTFVAVKGMHKIAKITAVGGIAVMGLNLVLLLVSLVILLLNGGHFAQPLDFTASPNPGYQSGL
;
A
#
# COMPACT_ATOMS: atom_id res chain seq x y z
N PHE A 1 0.58 15.28 12.53
CA PHE A 1 0.23 16.45 11.69
C PHE A 1 -0.63 16.07 10.48
N SER A 2 -0.22 15.11 9.64
CA SER A 2 -0.98 14.71 8.44
C SER A 2 -2.40 14.19 8.70
N ALA A 3 -2.65 13.47 9.80
CA ALA A 3 -4.01 13.03 10.16
C ALA A 3 -5.00 14.20 10.32
N LEU A 4 -4.57 15.27 10.99
CA LEU A 4 -5.44 16.41 11.30
C LEU A 4 -5.68 17.32 10.10
N PHE A 5 -4.64 17.61 9.31
CA PHE A 5 -4.71 18.60 8.24
C PHE A 5 -4.94 18.03 6.84
N PHE A 6 -4.75 16.73 6.65
CA PHE A 6 -4.97 16.08 5.36
C PHE A 6 -6.15 15.11 5.42
N PHE A 7 -6.15 14.14 6.34
CA PHE A 7 -7.18 13.10 6.36
C PHE A 7 -8.56 13.60 6.78
N ILE A 8 -8.66 14.41 7.85
CA ILE A 8 -9.96 14.91 8.32
C ILE A 8 -10.64 15.80 7.25
N PRO A 9 -9.98 16.85 6.70
CA PRO A 9 -10.61 17.67 5.68
C PRO A 9 -10.96 16.88 4.42
N PHE A 10 -10.08 15.96 4.00
CA PHE A 10 -10.34 15.11 2.84
C PHE A 10 -11.58 14.22 3.05
N ALA A 11 -11.70 13.58 4.22
CA ALA A 11 -12.86 12.75 4.55
C ALA A 11 -14.17 13.56 4.52
N LEU A 12 -14.15 14.80 5.03
CA LEU A 12 -15.32 15.69 5.00
C LEU A 12 -15.71 16.07 3.55
N MET A 13 -14.73 16.44 2.73
CA MET A 13 -14.95 16.75 1.30
C MET A 13 -15.54 15.55 0.55
N MET A 14 -15.00 14.35 0.79
CA MET A 14 -15.50 13.12 0.18
C MET A 14 -16.92 12.78 0.63
N ALA A 15 -17.25 13.03 1.91
CA ALA A 15 -18.59 12.82 2.44
C ALA A 15 -19.61 13.80 1.83
N GLU A 16 -19.25 15.08 1.70
CA GLU A 16 -20.10 16.10 1.08
C GLU A 16 -20.36 15.81 -0.40
N MET A 17 -19.31 15.53 -1.19
CA MET A 17 -19.45 15.21 -2.60
C MET A 17 -20.23 13.90 -2.81
N GLY A 18 -20.00 12.88 -1.98
CA GLY A 18 -20.75 11.62 -2.03
C GLY A 18 -22.24 11.79 -1.70
N ALA A 19 -22.59 12.72 -0.80
CA ALA A 19 -23.98 13.03 -0.48
C ALA A 19 -24.65 13.88 -1.58
N ALA A 20 -23.94 14.90 -2.09
CA ALA A 20 -24.45 15.80 -3.12
C ALA A 20 -24.71 15.09 -4.45
N TYR A 21 -23.83 14.15 -4.83
CA TYR A 21 -23.88 13.42 -6.09
C TYR A 21 -24.32 11.95 -5.92
N ARG A 22 -25.18 11.65 -4.95
CA ARG A 22 -25.59 10.27 -4.59
C ARG A 22 -26.24 9.48 -5.75
N LYS A 23 -26.79 10.17 -6.75
CA LYS A 23 -27.44 9.57 -7.92
C LYS A 23 -26.48 9.37 -9.10
N GLU A 24 -25.25 9.88 -9.01
CA GLU A 24 -24.23 9.76 -10.04
C GLU A 24 -23.40 8.49 -9.81
N GLU A 25 -23.31 7.62 -10.83
CA GLU A 25 -22.54 6.38 -10.74
C GLU A 25 -21.04 6.57 -11.02
N GLY A 26 -20.64 7.75 -11.52
CA GLY A 26 -19.26 8.04 -11.92
C GLY A 26 -18.28 8.30 -10.77
N GLY A 27 -18.74 8.28 -9.52
CA GLY A 27 -17.93 8.54 -8.33
C GLY A 27 -17.12 9.83 -8.45
N ILE A 28 -15.82 9.76 -8.17
CA ILE A 28 -14.94 10.95 -8.11
C ILE A 28 -14.80 11.66 -9.46
N TYR A 29 -14.89 10.94 -10.58
CA TYR A 29 -14.90 11.57 -11.90
C TYR A 29 -16.15 12.45 -12.08
N SER A 30 -17.33 11.94 -11.71
CA SER A 30 -18.57 12.70 -11.77
C SER A 30 -18.51 13.94 -10.86
N TRP A 31 -18.03 13.76 -9.63
CA TRP A 31 -17.89 14.85 -8.66
C TRP A 31 -16.99 15.96 -9.19
N MET A 32 -15.85 15.61 -9.78
CA MET A 32 -14.93 16.57 -10.40
C MET A 32 -15.54 17.20 -11.65
N ASN A 33 -16.25 16.44 -12.49
CA ASN A 33 -16.86 16.96 -13.70
C ASN A 33 -17.90 18.04 -13.39
N HIS A 34 -18.71 17.83 -12.35
CA HIS A 34 -19.69 18.83 -11.90
C HIS A 34 -19.07 20.02 -11.17
N SER A 35 -17.98 19.83 -10.41
CA SER A 35 -17.39 20.91 -9.60
C SER A 35 -16.34 21.75 -10.33
N VAL A 36 -15.49 21.15 -11.16
CA VAL A 36 -14.35 21.83 -11.84
C VAL A 36 -14.38 21.69 -13.37
N GLY A 37 -15.30 20.89 -13.89
CA GLY A 37 -15.49 20.72 -15.33
C GLY A 37 -14.75 19.51 -15.93
N PRO A 38 -15.11 19.13 -17.17
CA PRO A 38 -14.71 17.86 -17.78
C PRO A 38 -13.20 17.72 -18.02
N ARG A 39 -12.50 18.83 -18.33
CA ARG A 39 -11.06 18.79 -18.60
C ARG A 39 -10.26 18.38 -17.37
N PHE A 40 -10.57 18.97 -16.22
CA PHE A 40 -9.88 18.66 -14.96
C PHE A 40 -10.30 17.29 -14.41
N ALA A 41 -11.57 16.91 -14.56
CA ALA A 41 -12.04 15.58 -14.20
C ALA A 41 -11.29 14.47 -14.96
N PHE A 42 -11.09 14.67 -16.27
CA PHE A 42 -10.31 13.73 -17.08
C PHE A 42 -8.84 13.68 -16.66
N MET A 43 -8.19 14.83 -16.46
CA MET A 43 -6.81 14.87 -15.97
C MET A 43 -6.66 14.15 -14.63
N GLY A 44 -7.58 14.39 -13.68
CA GLY A 44 -7.58 13.73 -12.37
C GLY A 44 -7.75 12.21 -12.46
N ALA A 45 -8.71 11.74 -13.25
CA ALA A 45 -8.92 10.31 -13.49
C ALA A 45 -7.70 9.66 -14.15
N PHE A 46 -7.06 10.33 -15.12
CA PHE A 46 -5.86 9.85 -15.78
C PHE A 46 -4.64 9.79 -14.84
N MET A 47 -4.46 10.81 -14.00
CA MET A 47 -3.42 10.84 -12.97
C MET A 47 -3.62 9.70 -11.96
N TRP A 48 -4.86 9.47 -11.53
CA TRP A 48 -5.19 8.33 -10.66
C TRP A 48 -4.81 7.01 -11.34
N PHE A 49 -5.29 6.78 -12.55
CA PHE A 49 -4.98 5.56 -13.30
C PHE A 49 -3.47 5.33 -13.41
N SER A 50 -2.72 6.37 -13.77
CA SER A 50 -1.25 6.33 -13.87
C SER A 50 -0.58 6.00 -12.52
N SER A 51 -1.04 6.60 -11.43
CA SER A 51 -0.56 6.29 -10.08
C SER A 51 -0.82 4.82 -9.71
N TYR A 52 -1.95 4.26 -10.14
CA TYR A 52 -2.30 2.87 -9.88
C TYR A 52 -1.34 1.89 -10.56
N VAL A 53 -0.85 2.21 -11.76
CA VAL A 53 0.16 1.41 -12.47
C VAL A 53 1.47 1.37 -11.67
N VAL A 54 1.94 2.51 -11.19
CA VAL A 54 3.16 2.58 -10.35
C VAL A 54 2.96 1.81 -9.04
N TRP A 55 1.78 1.95 -8.43
CA TRP A 55 1.43 1.24 -7.21
C TRP A 55 1.41 -0.28 -7.39
N MET A 56 0.92 -0.78 -8.53
CA MET A 56 0.94 -2.21 -8.86
C MET A 56 2.37 -2.76 -8.95
N VAL A 57 3.30 -2.04 -9.60
CA VAL A 57 4.71 -2.44 -9.67
C VAL A 57 5.35 -2.49 -8.27
N SER A 58 5.11 -1.47 -7.45
CA SER A 58 5.61 -1.44 -6.06
C SER A 58 5.04 -2.58 -5.22
N THR A 59 3.76 -2.92 -5.42
CA THR A 59 3.10 -4.02 -4.69
C THR A 59 3.64 -5.38 -5.11
N ALA A 60 3.89 -5.60 -6.40
CA ALA A 60 4.47 -6.84 -6.89
C ALA A 60 5.85 -7.11 -6.28
N ALA A 61 6.70 -6.08 -6.14
CA ALA A 61 7.99 -6.21 -5.46
C ALA A 61 7.86 -6.68 -4.01
N LYS A 62 6.85 -6.20 -3.28
CA LYS A 62 6.54 -6.62 -1.90
C LYS A 62 6.05 -8.06 -1.80
N ILE A 63 5.60 -8.67 -2.90
CA ILE A 63 5.22 -10.08 -2.96
C ILE A 63 6.45 -10.95 -3.27
N TRP A 64 7.28 -10.51 -4.22
CA TRP A 64 8.47 -11.26 -4.65
C TRP A 64 9.54 -11.35 -3.57
N VAL A 65 9.75 -10.30 -2.76
CA VAL A 65 10.77 -10.32 -1.69
C VAL A 65 10.49 -11.42 -0.65
N PRO A 66 9.31 -11.48 0.02
CA PRO A 66 8.99 -12.58 0.92
C PRO A 66 8.94 -13.95 0.24
N PHE A 67 8.49 -14.01 -1.01
CA PHE A 67 8.47 -15.28 -1.78
C PHE A 67 9.87 -15.82 -2.04
N SER A 68 10.81 -14.93 -2.39
CA SER A 68 12.24 -15.23 -2.55
C SER A 68 12.84 -15.72 -1.24
N THR A 69 12.55 -15.04 -0.12
CA THR A 69 12.98 -15.48 1.21
C THR A 69 12.39 -16.83 1.61
N PHE A 70 11.12 -17.08 1.30
CA PHE A 70 10.47 -18.37 1.57
C PHE A 70 11.12 -19.53 0.79
N LEU A 71 11.45 -19.31 -0.49
CA LEU A 71 11.99 -20.36 -1.36
C LEU A 71 13.49 -20.62 -1.13
N PHE A 72 14.27 -19.57 -0.90
CA PHE A 72 15.74 -19.64 -0.83
C PHE A 72 16.31 -19.43 0.58
N GLY A 73 15.47 -19.21 1.59
CA GLY A 73 15.89 -18.96 2.97
C GLY A 73 16.59 -17.61 3.20
N ALA A 74 16.74 -16.79 2.16
CA ALA A 74 17.35 -15.47 2.19
C ALA A 74 16.76 -14.60 1.07
N ASP A 75 16.76 -13.28 1.24
CA ASP A 75 16.39 -12.37 0.15
C ASP A 75 17.45 -12.43 -0.95
N LYS A 76 17.15 -13.16 -2.03
CA LYS A 76 17.99 -13.26 -3.23
C LYS A 76 17.50 -12.35 -4.35
N THR A 77 16.48 -11.54 -4.11
CA THR A 77 15.86 -10.64 -5.09
C THR A 77 16.86 -9.62 -5.65
N GLN A 78 17.85 -9.22 -4.84
CA GLN A 78 18.95 -8.35 -5.25
C GLN A 78 20.10 -9.07 -5.99
N SER A 79 20.08 -10.41 -6.02
CA SER A 79 21.12 -11.24 -6.67
C SER A 79 20.64 -11.93 -7.95
N TRP A 80 19.35 -11.82 -8.30
CA TRP A 80 18.80 -12.41 -9.51
C TRP A 80 19.16 -11.57 -10.74
N ALA A 81 20.30 -11.90 -11.34
CA ALA A 81 20.66 -11.45 -12.67
C ALA A 81 20.26 -12.54 -13.68
N LEU A 82 19.07 -12.42 -14.27
CA LEU A 82 18.67 -13.26 -15.40
C LEU A 82 19.27 -12.65 -16.68
N ALA A 83 20.07 -13.43 -17.40
CA ALA A 83 20.55 -13.11 -18.75
C ALA A 83 21.25 -11.73 -18.89
N GLY A 84 22.05 -11.31 -17.90
CA GLY A 84 22.83 -10.05 -17.95
C GLY A 84 22.04 -8.78 -17.58
N LEU A 85 20.80 -8.91 -17.15
CA LEU A 85 19.98 -7.80 -16.65
C LEU A 85 20.32 -7.47 -15.18
N THR A 86 20.25 -6.19 -14.83
CA THR A 86 20.41 -5.75 -13.43
C THR A 86 19.29 -6.33 -12.56
N SER A 87 19.55 -6.55 -11.27
CA SER A 87 18.57 -7.13 -10.34
C SER A 87 17.24 -6.37 -10.34
N THR A 88 17.28 -5.04 -10.45
CA THR A 88 16.08 -4.19 -10.57
C THR A 88 15.27 -4.49 -11.84
N GLN A 89 15.94 -4.72 -12.97
CA GLN A 89 15.26 -5.05 -14.23
C GLN A 89 14.63 -6.45 -14.19
N THR A 90 15.33 -7.43 -13.62
CA THR A 90 14.79 -8.78 -13.43
C THR A 90 13.54 -8.77 -12.55
N VAL A 91 13.56 -8.02 -11.45
CA VAL A 91 12.39 -7.84 -10.56
C VAL A 91 11.27 -7.09 -11.26
N GLY A 92 11.60 -6.11 -12.10
CA GLY A 92 10.63 -5.39 -12.94
C GLY A 92 9.90 -6.32 -13.92
N ILE A 93 10.63 -7.24 -14.56
CA ILE A 93 10.03 -8.24 -15.48
C ILE A 93 9.13 -9.21 -14.69
N LEU A 94 9.59 -9.72 -13.54
CA LEU A 94 8.79 -10.57 -12.67
C LEU A 94 7.54 -9.86 -12.14
N ALA A 95 7.64 -8.56 -11.83
CA ALA A 95 6.50 -7.73 -11.48
C ALA A 95 5.51 -7.59 -12.65
N ALA A 96 5.99 -7.39 -13.88
CA ALA A 96 5.16 -7.36 -15.07
C ALA A 96 4.42 -8.69 -15.31
N CYS A 97 5.13 -9.82 -15.20
CA CYS A 97 4.52 -11.16 -15.28
C CYS A 97 3.44 -11.36 -14.20
N TRP A 98 3.71 -10.92 -12.98
CA TRP A 98 2.74 -10.97 -11.88
C TRP A 98 1.50 -10.12 -12.17
N MET A 99 1.67 -8.89 -12.67
CA MET A 99 0.55 -8.02 -13.05
C MET A 99 -0.34 -8.67 -14.13
N LEU A 100 0.26 -9.31 -15.14
CA LEU A 100 -0.50 -10.04 -16.16
C LEU A 100 -1.30 -11.20 -15.56
N LEU A 101 -0.70 -11.96 -14.64
CA LEU A 101 -1.38 -13.04 -13.94
C LEU A 101 -2.57 -12.52 -13.12
N VAL A 102 -2.36 -11.48 -12.31
CA VAL A 102 -3.43 -10.87 -11.50
C VAL A 102 -4.55 -10.34 -12.39
N THR A 103 -4.20 -9.68 -13.49
CA THR A 103 -5.18 -9.18 -14.47
C THR A 103 -5.98 -10.32 -15.09
N PHE A 104 -5.32 -11.41 -15.47
CA PHE A 104 -5.99 -12.61 -16.01
C PHE A 104 -6.94 -13.25 -15.00
N VAL A 105 -6.56 -13.31 -13.73
CA VAL A 105 -7.44 -13.78 -12.64
C VAL A 105 -8.62 -12.83 -12.44
N ALA A 106 -8.39 -11.51 -12.51
CA ALA A 106 -9.45 -10.49 -12.41
C ALA A 106 -10.50 -10.62 -13.52
N VAL A 107 -10.08 -10.90 -14.75
CA VAL A 107 -11.00 -11.12 -15.89
C VAL A 107 -11.91 -12.33 -15.68
N LYS A 108 -11.50 -13.34 -14.91
CA LYS A 108 -12.31 -14.55 -14.63
C LYS A 108 -13.39 -14.37 -13.56
N GLY A 109 -13.52 -13.17 -12.98
CA GLY A 109 -14.64 -12.79 -12.13
C GLY A 109 -14.24 -12.40 -10.71
N MET A 110 -14.77 -11.26 -10.25
CA MET A 110 -14.41 -10.62 -8.98
C MET A 110 -14.90 -11.36 -7.73
N HIS A 111 -15.91 -12.23 -7.84
CA HIS A 111 -16.51 -12.86 -6.66
C HIS A 111 -15.50 -13.76 -5.90
N LYS A 112 -14.64 -14.48 -6.63
CA LYS A 112 -13.58 -15.30 -6.04
C LYS A 112 -12.51 -14.43 -5.37
N ILE A 113 -12.16 -13.30 -5.99
CA ILE A 113 -11.19 -12.34 -5.46
C ILE A 113 -11.70 -11.77 -4.14
N ALA A 114 -12.96 -11.34 -4.08
CA ALA A 114 -13.56 -10.80 -2.86
C ALA A 114 -13.46 -11.78 -1.68
N LYS A 115 -13.70 -13.08 -1.92
CA LYS A 115 -13.60 -14.11 -0.86
C LYS A 115 -12.16 -14.31 -0.38
N ILE A 116 -11.20 -14.36 -1.29
CA ILE A 116 -9.77 -14.49 -0.95
C ILE A 116 -9.30 -13.25 -0.17
N THR A 117 -9.68 -12.05 -0.63
CA THR A 117 -9.36 -10.79 0.05
C THR A 117 -9.99 -10.71 1.43
N ALA A 118 -11.22 -11.20 1.62
CA ALA A 118 -11.86 -11.24 2.93
C ALA A 118 -11.08 -12.13 3.92
N VAL A 119 -10.68 -13.33 3.50
CA VAL A 119 -9.86 -14.23 4.34
C VAL A 119 -8.49 -13.60 4.64
N GLY A 120 -7.84 -12.99 3.65
CA GLY A 120 -6.59 -12.26 3.85
C GLY A 120 -6.75 -11.10 4.84
N GLY A 121 -7.84 -10.34 4.75
CA GLY A 121 -8.16 -9.26 5.68
C GLY A 121 -8.32 -9.74 7.13
N ILE A 122 -9.04 -10.86 7.33
CA ILE A 122 -9.19 -11.49 8.65
C ILE A 122 -7.82 -11.94 9.19
N ALA A 123 -6.99 -12.56 8.34
CA ALA A 123 -5.65 -12.98 8.74
C ALA A 123 -4.77 -11.80 9.16
N VAL A 124 -4.77 -10.70 8.40
CA VAL A 124 -4.03 -9.47 8.74
C VAL A 124 -4.55 -8.86 10.04
N MET A 125 -5.87 -8.85 10.27
CA MET A 125 -6.46 -8.37 11.51
C MET A 125 -6.02 -9.22 12.71
N GLY A 126 -6.02 -10.55 12.56
CA GLY A 126 -5.52 -11.47 13.58
C GLY A 126 -4.04 -11.26 13.89
N LEU A 127 -3.21 -11.09 12.86
CA LEU A 127 -1.78 -10.81 13.02
C LEU A 127 -1.54 -9.51 13.78
N ASN A 128 -2.28 -8.44 13.47
CA ASN A 128 -2.21 -7.18 14.22
C ASN A 128 -2.65 -7.34 15.67
N LEU A 129 -3.71 -8.11 15.93
CA LEU A 129 -4.18 -8.38 17.29
C LEU A 129 -3.11 -9.12 18.11
N VAL A 130 -2.51 -10.17 17.55
CA VAL A 130 -1.42 -10.91 18.20
C VAL A 130 -0.23 -9.99 18.46
N LEU A 131 0.18 -9.17 17.49
CA LEU A 131 1.26 -8.20 17.68
C LEU A 131 0.97 -7.23 18.82
N LEU A 132 -0.24 -6.68 18.91
CA LEU A 132 -0.63 -5.77 19.98
C LEU A 132 -0.61 -6.46 21.35
N LEU A 133 -1.17 -7.66 21.46
CA LEU A 133 -1.19 -8.42 22.71
C LEU A 133 0.22 -8.78 23.17
N VAL A 134 1.05 -9.31 22.27
CA VAL A 134 2.45 -9.65 22.59
C VAL A 134 3.24 -8.40 22.96
N SER A 135 3.06 -7.30 22.24
CA SER A 135 3.73 -6.03 22.56
C SER A 135 3.33 -5.52 23.94
N LEU A 136 2.05 -5.65 24.33
CA LEU A 136 1.56 -5.25 25.64
C LEU A 136 2.11 -6.14 26.75
N VAL A 137 2.16 -7.46 26.52
CA VAL A 137 2.79 -8.41 27.47
C VAL A 137 4.28 -8.11 27.66
N ILE A 138 5.02 -7.87 26.57
CA ILE A 138 6.44 -7.51 26.64
C ILE A 138 6.63 -6.19 27.38
N LEU A 139 5.77 -5.19 27.16
CA LEU A 139 5.83 -3.92 27.87
C LEU A 139 5.61 -4.07 29.37
N LEU A 140 4.65 -4.91 29.78
CA LEU A 140 4.41 -5.23 31.20
C LEU A 140 5.60 -5.98 31.82
N LEU A 141 6.19 -6.94 31.10
CA LEU A 141 7.37 -7.69 31.54
C LEU A 141 8.63 -6.82 31.63
N ASN A 142 8.76 -5.80 30.76
CA ASN A 142 9.81 -4.78 30.82
C ASN A 142 9.51 -3.68 31.85
N GLY A 143 8.51 -3.84 32.73
CA GLY A 143 8.20 -2.88 33.78
C GLY A 143 7.70 -1.52 33.27
N GLY A 144 7.15 -1.47 32.05
CA GLY A 144 6.71 -0.25 31.40
C GLY A 144 7.80 0.50 30.63
N HIS A 145 9.03 -0.05 30.56
CA HIS A 145 10.08 0.53 29.74
C HIS A 145 9.93 0.07 28.28
N PHE A 146 9.74 1.04 27.39
CA PHE A 146 9.80 0.78 25.95
C PHE A 146 11.20 0.31 25.58
N ALA A 147 11.31 -0.81 24.85
CA ALA A 147 12.59 -1.33 24.38
C ALA A 147 13.31 -0.37 23.41
N GLN A 148 12.58 0.62 22.87
CA GLN A 148 13.11 1.69 22.04
C GLN A 148 12.88 3.03 22.76
N PRO A 149 13.94 3.84 23.00
CA PRO A 149 13.77 5.14 23.65
C PRO A 149 12.85 6.02 22.80
N LEU A 150 11.84 6.62 23.44
CA LEU A 150 10.94 7.59 22.82
C LEU A 150 11.67 8.92 22.66
N ASP A 151 12.55 8.99 21.67
CA ASP A 151 13.19 10.23 21.27
C ASP A 151 12.37 10.86 20.14
N PHE A 152 11.64 11.93 20.45
CA PHE A 152 10.85 12.69 19.48
C PHE A 152 11.72 13.64 18.65
N THR A 153 13.02 13.73 18.94
CA THR A 153 13.96 14.67 18.34
C THR A 153 15.08 14.00 17.53
N ALA A 154 15.47 12.78 17.88
CA ALA A 154 16.49 12.02 17.15
C ALA A 154 15.88 10.88 16.33
N SER A 155 16.16 10.85 15.03
CA SER A 155 15.78 9.73 14.18
C SER A 155 16.54 8.45 14.59
N PRO A 156 15.87 7.29 14.73
CA PRO A 156 16.51 6.01 15.04
C PRO A 156 17.49 5.51 13.97
N ASN A 157 17.51 6.12 12.78
CA ASN A 157 18.45 5.81 11.72
C ASN A 157 19.67 6.74 11.80
N PRO A 158 20.90 6.21 11.99
CA PRO A 158 22.12 7.01 12.06
C PRO A 158 22.35 7.90 10.82
N GLY A 159 21.79 7.53 9.66
CA GLY A 159 21.91 8.31 8.42
C GLY A 159 20.96 9.50 8.29
N TYR A 160 20.01 9.68 9.21
CA TYR A 160 19.04 10.80 9.21
C TYR A 160 19.35 11.84 10.31
N GLN A 161 20.39 11.62 11.10
CA GLN A 161 20.98 12.67 11.91
C GLN A 161 21.68 13.64 10.94
N SER A 162 20.95 14.66 10.49
CA SER A 162 21.54 15.75 9.72
C SER A 162 22.67 16.33 10.56
N GLY A 163 23.90 16.20 10.06
CA GLY A 163 25.06 16.85 10.64
C GLY A 163 24.84 18.35 10.69
N LEU A 164 24.65 18.85 11.90
CA LEU A 164 25.03 20.19 12.32
C LEU A 164 26.08 20.02 13.41
#